data_AF-A0A2A2FJF0-F1
#
_entry.id   AF-A0A2A2FJF0-F1
#
_cell.length_a   1.000
_cell.length_b   1.000
_cell.length_c   1.000
_cell.angle_alpha   90.00
_cell.angle_beta   90.00
_cell.angle_gamma   90.00
#
_symmetry.space_group_name_H-M   'P 1'
#
loop_
_entity.id
_entity.type
_entity.pdbx_description
1 polymer ?
#
loop_
_entity_poly.entity_id
_entity_poly.type
_entity_poly.pdbx_seq_one_letter_code
_entity_poly.pdbx_strand_id
1 'polypeptide(L)'
;MSEYAPEGTRERWVHDGSKRALEPFDDEDTSFTTVPCVPRPHGEDAGEKSVEIEIEQHTELYRFAIVMDKHGRRAINRVFADTEETTGKAVAPTFLLYLLLDEGKCTVAEFCQACGEMLRGEAWTGYQAIQVAWAAIPVDCSQYLPNNLLP
;
A
#
# COMPACT_ATOMS: atom_id res chain seq x y z
N MET A 1 -21.56 -28.83 7.23
CA MET A 1 -20.45 -28.18 7.94
C MET A 1 -20.22 -26.85 7.25
N SER A 2 -20.51 -25.72 7.92
CA SER A 2 -20.25 -24.40 7.33
C SER A 2 -18.75 -24.14 7.44
N GLU A 3 -18.05 -24.18 6.32
CA GLU A 3 -16.59 -24.02 6.21
C GLU A 3 -16.14 -22.55 6.41
N TYR A 4 -17.07 -21.66 6.73
CA TYR A 4 -16.82 -20.22 6.87
C TYR A 4 -17.39 -19.67 8.18
N ALA A 5 -16.75 -18.62 8.69
CA ALA A 5 -17.18 -17.88 9.86
C ALA A 5 -18.66 -17.43 9.71
N PRO A 6 -19.48 -17.51 10.79
CA PRO A 6 -20.88 -17.13 10.73
C PRO A 6 -21.10 -15.67 10.28
N GLU A 7 -22.25 -15.38 9.69
CA GLU A 7 -22.64 -14.01 9.34
C GLU A 7 -22.63 -13.09 10.57
N GLY A 8 -22.23 -11.83 10.36
CA GLY A 8 -22.12 -10.82 11.43
C GLY A 8 -20.85 -10.90 12.28
N THR A 9 -20.00 -11.91 12.09
CA THR A 9 -18.70 -12.01 12.77
C THR A 9 -17.63 -11.12 12.11
N ARG A 10 -16.63 -10.71 12.89
CA ARG A 10 -15.47 -9.95 12.37
C ARG A 10 -14.74 -10.74 11.31
N GLU A 11 -14.56 -12.04 11.52
CA GLU A 11 -13.86 -12.95 10.62
C GLU A 11 -14.56 -13.01 9.27
N ARG A 12 -15.91 -13.04 9.26
CA ARG A 12 -16.69 -12.97 8.03
C ARG A 12 -16.56 -11.62 7.33
N TRP A 13 -16.62 -10.52 8.10
CA TRP A 13 -16.42 -9.18 7.55
C TRP A 13 -15.04 -9.01 6.89
N VAL A 14 -13.97 -9.52 7.52
CA VAL A 14 -12.62 -9.51 6.96
C VAL A 14 -12.57 -10.35 5.68
N HIS A 15 -13.07 -11.59 5.71
CA HIS A 15 -13.10 -12.45 4.53
C HIS A 15 -13.82 -11.79 3.33
N ASP A 16 -15.02 -11.26 3.56
CA ASP A 16 -15.82 -10.65 2.49
C ASP A 16 -15.23 -9.30 2.04
N GLY A 17 -14.58 -8.56 2.94
CA GLY A 17 -13.78 -7.39 2.61
C GLY A 17 -12.59 -7.74 1.72
N SER A 18 -11.80 -8.74 2.09
CA SER A 18 -10.66 -9.21 1.31
C SER A 18 -11.05 -9.72 -0.07
N LYS A 19 -12.17 -10.47 -0.19
CA LYS A 19 -12.66 -10.90 -1.51
C LYS A 19 -13.07 -9.73 -2.40
N ARG A 20 -13.85 -8.78 -1.87
CA ARG A 20 -14.27 -7.59 -2.62
C ARG A 20 -13.10 -6.72 -3.05
N ALA A 21 -12.04 -6.64 -2.24
CA ALA A 21 -10.83 -5.92 -2.62
C ALA A 21 -10.10 -6.55 -3.82
N LEU A 22 -10.28 -7.86 -4.04
CA LEU A 22 -9.68 -8.59 -5.16
C LEU A 22 -10.55 -8.60 -6.42
N GLU A 23 -11.86 -8.40 -6.30
CA GLU A 23 -12.80 -8.41 -7.45
C GLU A 23 -12.34 -7.53 -8.64
N PRO A 24 -11.80 -6.30 -8.45
CA PRO A 24 -11.31 -5.49 -9.57
C PRO A 24 -10.08 -6.06 -10.28
N PHE A 25 -9.39 -7.04 -9.69
CA PHE A 25 -8.17 -7.66 -10.20
C PHE A 25 -8.42 -9.05 -10.81
N ASP A 26 -9.64 -9.58 -10.69
CA ASP A 26 -10.06 -10.87 -11.27
C ASP A 26 -10.57 -10.75 -12.72
N ASP A 27 -10.60 -9.54 -13.28
CA ASP A 27 -11.00 -9.28 -14.67
C ASP A 27 -9.79 -9.42 -15.62
N GLU A 28 -9.88 -10.38 -16.56
CA GLU A 28 -8.83 -10.71 -17.53
C GLU A 28 -8.48 -9.54 -18.49
N ASP A 29 -9.35 -8.54 -18.62
CA ASP A 29 -9.12 -7.34 -19.45
C ASP A 29 -8.36 -6.22 -18.70
N THR A 30 -7.98 -6.42 -17.44
CA THR A 30 -7.28 -5.40 -16.64
C THR A 30 -5.76 -5.44 -16.82
N SER A 31 -5.11 -4.28 -16.73
CA SER A 31 -3.63 -4.17 -16.82
C SER A 31 -2.91 -4.60 -15.54
N PHE A 32 -3.57 -5.36 -14.67
CA PHE A 32 -3.01 -5.84 -13.41
C PHE A 32 -2.69 -7.32 -13.50
N THR A 33 -1.57 -7.71 -12.88
CA THR A 33 -1.19 -9.12 -12.73
C THR A 33 -1.15 -9.44 -11.24
N THR A 34 -1.70 -10.59 -10.88
CA THR A 34 -1.60 -11.14 -9.52
C THR A 34 -0.48 -12.18 -9.46
N VAL A 35 0.37 -12.10 -8.43
CA VAL A 35 1.49 -13.02 -8.23
C VAL A 35 1.29 -13.78 -6.92
N PRO A 36 1.27 -15.12 -6.93
CA PRO A 36 1.21 -15.90 -5.71
C PRO A 36 2.59 -15.96 -5.04
N CYS A 37 2.79 -15.16 -3.98
CA CYS A 37 4.03 -15.17 -3.21
C CYS A 37 4.23 -16.51 -2.47
N VAL A 38 5.38 -17.17 -2.70
CA VAL A 38 5.78 -18.42 -2.03
C VAL A 38 7.21 -18.34 -1.49
N PRO A 39 7.50 -18.87 -0.27
CA PRO A 39 6.60 -19.54 0.66
C PRO A 39 5.55 -18.59 1.25
N ARG A 40 4.41 -19.12 1.74
CA ARG A 40 3.36 -18.32 2.37
C ARG A 40 3.72 -18.11 3.85
N PRO A 41 4.21 -16.93 4.25
CA PRO A 41 4.51 -16.64 5.64
C PRO A 41 3.23 -16.63 6.49
N HIS A 42 3.42 -16.80 7.79
CA HIS A 42 2.36 -16.73 8.79
C HIS A 42 2.70 -15.68 9.86
N GLY A 43 1.68 -15.16 10.52
CA GLY A 43 1.81 -14.15 11.58
C GLY A 43 1.31 -12.78 11.15
N GLU A 44 1.52 -11.80 12.03
CA GLU A 44 1.02 -10.42 11.88
C GLU A 44 1.56 -9.75 10.61
N ASP A 45 2.86 -9.92 10.33
CA ASP A 45 3.54 -9.30 9.18
C ASP A 45 3.60 -10.22 7.94
N ALA A 46 2.65 -11.16 7.81
CA ALA A 46 2.69 -12.13 6.70
C ALA A 46 2.61 -11.41 5.33
N GLY A 47 1.82 -10.35 5.20
CA GLY A 47 1.70 -9.58 3.96
C GLY A 47 3.02 -8.91 3.57
N GLU A 48 3.64 -8.19 4.50
CA GLU A 48 4.91 -7.51 4.30
C GLU A 48 6.03 -8.49 3.94
N LYS A 49 6.09 -9.63 4.64
CA LYS A 49 7.07 -10.69 4.37
C LYS A 49 6.87 -11.32 3.00
N SER A 50 5.63 -11.50 2.55
CA SER A 50 5.35 -12.01 1.20
C SER A 50 5.88 -11.05 0.13
N VAL A 51 5.67 -9.75 0.31
CA VAL A 51 6.16 -8.72 -0.62
C VAL A 51 7.69 -8.64 -0.59
N GLU A 52 8.31 -8.73 0.59
CA GLU A 52 9.77 -8.78 0.74
C GLU A 52 10.39 -9.96 -0.01
N ILE A 53 9.86 -11.16 0.17
CA ILE A 53 10.33 -12.39 -0.50
C ILE A 53 10.21 -12.28 -2.02
N GLU A 54 9.07 -11.78 -2.52
CA GLU A 54 8.84 -11.60 -3.95
C GLU A 54 9.86 -10.63 -4.56
N ILE A 55 10.08 -9.50 -3.89
CA ILE A 55 11.06 -8.51 -4.35
C ILE A 55 12.48 -9.06 -4.27
N GLU A 56 12.83 -9.81 -3.24
CA GLU A 56 14.16 -10.44 -3.11
C GLU A 56 14.45 -11.40 -4.27
N GLN A 57 13.44 -12.12 -4.77
CA GLN A 57 13.59 -13.05 -5.90
C GLN A 57 13.58 -12.37 -7.27
N HIS A 58 12.97 -11.19 -7.37
CA HIS A 58 12.66 -10.51 -8.64
C HIS A 58 12.89 -8.99 -8.56
N THR A 59 13.99 -8.57 -7.93
CA THR A 59 14.22 -7.16 -7.53
C THR A 59 14.19 -6.18 -8.71
N GLU A 60 14.63 -6.63 -9.88
CA GLU A 60 14.68 -5.86 -11.12
C GLU A 60 13.30 -5.60 -11.74
N LEU A 61 12.28 -6.39 -11.40
CA LEU A 61 10.92 -6.24 -11.94
C LEU A 61 10.13 -5.14 -11.25
N TYR A 62 10.54 -4.72 -10.05
CA TYR A 62 9.76 -3.82 -9.20
C TYR A 62 10.43 -2.48 -8.99
N ARG A 63 9.77 -1.41 -9.44
CA ARG A 63 10.19 -0.03 -9.15
C ARG A 63 9.65 0.49 -7.82
N PHE A 64 8.44 0.05 -7.43
CA PHE A 64 7.82 0.48 -6.18
C PHE A 64 7.19 -0.70 -5.46
N ALA A 65 7.38 -0.76 -4.15
CA ALA A 65 6.64 -1.64 -3.26
C ALA A 65 5.76 -0.79 -2.34
N ILE A 66 4.47 -1.10 -2.27
CA ILE A 66 3.52 -0.17 -1.65
C ILE A 66 2.96 -0.80 -0.39
N VAL A 67 3.44 -0.31 0.75
CA VAL A 67 3.23 -0.94 2.06
C VAL A 67 3.04 0.17 3.09
N MET A 68 1.99 0.10 3.91
CA MET A 68 1.75 1.10 4.96
C MET A 68 2.61 0.87 6.20
N ASP A 69 2.97 -0.38 6.51
CA ASP A 69 3.81 -0.64 7.67
C ASP A 69 5.25 -0.10 7.51
N LYS A 70 5.74 0.54 8.56
CA LYS A 70 7.06 1.17 8.56
C LYS A 70 8.18 0.14 8.62
N HIS A 71 8.00 -0.94 9.38
CA HIS A 71 9.02 -1.97 9.52
C HIS A 71 9.16 -2.78 8.23
N GLY A 72 8.04 -3.18 7.62
CA GLY A 72 7.97 -3.82 6.31
C GLY A 72 8.62 -2.98 5.22
N ARG A 73 8.26 -1.70 5.09
CA ARG A 73 8.95 -0.81 4.13
C ARG A 73 10.45 -0.72 4.39
N ARG A 74 10.88 -0.68 5.64
CA ARG A 74 12.32 -0.63 5.95
C ARG A 74 13.01 -1.93 5.57
N ALA A 75 12.35 -3.07 5.72
CA ALA A 75 12.88 -4.38 5.31
C ALA A 75 13.04 -4.46 3.79
N ILE A 76 11.98 -4.15 3.04
CA ILE A 76 12.00 -4.15 1.57
C ILE A 76 13.00 -3.14 1.02
N ASN A 77 13.11 -1.94 1.61
CA ASN A 77 14.11 -0.96 1.17
C ASN A 77 15.56 -1.43 1.40
N ARG A 78 15.83 -2.36 2.33
CA ARG A 78 17.17 -2.97 2.44
C ARG A 78 17.42 -3.90 1.26
N VAL A 79 16.44 -4.72 0.88
CA VAL A 79 16.53 -5.59 -0.31
C VAL A 79 16.85 -4.78 -1.57
N PHE A 80 16.13 -3.67 -1.79
CA PHE A 80 16.44 -2.77 -2.90
C PHE A 80 17.83 -2.14 -2.81
N ALA A 81 18.26 -1.73 -1.61
CA ALA A 81 19.58 -1.10 -1.43
C ALA A 81 20.76 -2.07 -1.60
N ASP A 82 20.55 -3.36 -1.32
CA ASP A 82 21.58 -4.41 -1.43
C ASP A 82 21.78 -4.87 -2.89
N THR A 83 20.96 -4.39 -3.82
CA THR A 83 21.03 -4.72 -5.25
C THR A 83 21.53 -3.51 -6.05
N GLU A 84 22.74 -3.58 -6.62
CA GLU A 84 23.36 -2.43 -7.31
C GLU A 84 22.61 -1.96 -8.58
N GLU A 85 21.76 -2.81 -9.16
CA GLU A 85 21.11 -2.57 -10.45
C GLU A 85 19.67 -2.02 -10.34
N THR A 86 19.15 -1.81 -9.13
CA THR A 86 17.76 -1.36 -8.94
C THR A 86 17.68 0.09 -8.42
N THR A 87 16.60 0.76 -8.82
CA THR A 87 16.18 2.05 -8.23
C THR A 87 14.89 1.90 -7.43
N GLY A 88 14.55 0.64 -7.10
CA GLY A 88 13.32 0.29 -6.41
C GLY A 88 13.20 0.93 -5.04
N LYS A 89 11.97 1.22 -4.64
CA LYS A 89 11.68 1.82 -3.33
C LYS A 89 10.38 1.34 -2.74
N ALA A 90 10.41 0.99 -1.47
CA ALA A 90 9.19 0.77 -0.69
C ALA A 90 8.63 2.10 -0.15
N VAL A 91 7.37 2.38 -0.45
CA VAL A 91 6.67 3.66 -0.20
C VAL A 91 5.29 3.40 0.42
N ALA A 92 4.70 4.43 1.03
CA ALA A 92 3.37 4.35 1.62
C ALA A 92 2.27 4.40 0.54
N PRO A 93 1.04 3.94 0.82
CA PRO A 93 -0.06 3.88 -0.15
C PRO A 93 -0.42 5.21 -0.82
N THR A 94 -0.30 6.33 -0.11
CA THR A 94 -0.48 7.69 -0.64
C THR A 94 0.46 8.01 -1.82
N PHE A 95 1.60 7.32 -1.93
CA PHE A 95 2.52 7.51 -3.06
C PHE A 95 1.92 7.01 -4.39
N LEU A 96 0.95 6.08 -4.39
CA LEU A 96 0.18 5.73 -5.59
C LEU A 96 -0.51 6.95 -6.19
N LEU A 97 -1.14 7.75 -5.32
CA LEU A 97 -1.82 8.96 -5.74
C LEU A 97 -0.82 10.02 -6.20
N TYR A 98 0.39 10.03 -5.62
CA TYR A 98 1.46 10.91 -6.07
C TYR A 98 1.91 10.57 -7.49
N LEU A 99 1.98 9.28 -7.86
CA LEU A 99 2.30 8.90 -9.25
C LEU A 99 1.29 9.45 -10.25
N LEU A 100 0.00 9.47 -9.90
CA LEU A 100 -1.03 10.08 -10.74
C LEU A 100 -0.84 11.60 -10.88
N LEU A 101 -0.44 12.27 -9.80
CA LEU A 101 -0.12 13.70 -9.83
C LEU A 101 1.13 13.98 -10.68
N ASP A 102 2.20 13.20 -10.50
CA ASP A 102 3.48 13.32 -11.22
C ASP A 102 3.29 13.13 -12.73
N GLU A 103 2.38 12.25 -13.13
CA GLU A 103 1.96 12.06 -14.52
C GLU A 103 0.96 13.11 -15.05
N GLY A 104 0.57 14.08 -14.21
CA GLY A 104 -0.39 15.13 -14.57
C GLY A 104 -1.82 14.62 -14.79
N LYS A 105 -2.20 13.49 -14.18
CA LYS A 105 -3.54 12.89 -14.28
C LYS A 105 -4.55 13.53 -13.34
N CYS A 106 -4.09 14.25 -12.33
CA CYS A 106 -4.92 15.01 -11.40
C CYS A 106 -4.25 16.33 -11.00
N THR A 107 -5.03 17.20 -10.39
CA THR A 107 -4.55 18.44 -9.77
C THR A 107 -4.02 18.18 -8.37
N VAL A 108 -3.22 19.12 -7.83
CA VAL A 108 -2.74 19.08 -6.44
C VAL A 108 -3.91 19.00 -5.45
N ALA A 109 -5.01 19.73 -5.70
CA ALA A 109 -6.19 19.73 -4.84
C ALA A 109 -6.84 18.34 -4.78
N GLU A 110 -7.06 17.71 -5.93
CA GLU A 110 -7.64 16.36 -6.03
C GLU A 110 -6.73 15.32 -5.36
N PHE A 111 -5.42 15.39 -5.61
CA PHE A 111 -4.42 14.55 -4.95
C PHE A 111 -4.50 14.66 -3.43
N CYS A 112 -4.42 15.88 -2.89
CA CYS A 112 -4.43 16.11 -1.45
C CYS A 112 -5.74 15.63 -0.81
N GLN A 113 -6.89 15.90 -1.44
CA GLN A 113 -8.19 15.45 -0.95
C GLN A 113 -8.29 13.92 -0.94
N ALA A 114 -7.89 13.25 -2.03
CA ALA A 114 -7.89 11.79 -2.11
C ALA A 114 -6.96 11.15 -1.07
N CYS A 115 -5.77 11.72 -0.83
CA CYS A 115 -4.92 11.27 0.28
C CYS A 115 -5.60 11.43 1.63
N GLY A 116 -6.27 12.56 1.87
CA GLY A 116 -7.01 12.80 3.11
C GLY A 116 -8.20 11.85 3.32
N GLU A 117 -8.90 11.48 2.25
CA GLU A 117 -9.97 10.48 2.27
C GLU A 117 -9.44 9.08 2.56
N MET A 118 -8.35 8.66 1.89
CA MET A 118 -7.68 7.38 2.15
C MET A 118 -7.22 7.27 3.61
N LEU A 119 -6.53 8.30 4.12
CA LEU A 119 -6.02 8.30 5.50
C LEU A 119 -7.15 8.19 6.54
N ARG A 120 -8.31 8.81 6.29
CA ARG A 120 -9.47 8.67 7.18
C ARG A 120 -10.16 7.32 7.02
N GLY A 121 -10.37 6.88 5.78
CA GLY A 121 -11.05 5.62 5.46
C GLY A 121 -10.33 4.42 6.08
N GLU A 122 -9.01 4.43 6.05
CA GLU A 122 -8.16 3.38 6.63
C GLU A 122 -7.82 3.61 8.12
N ALA A 123 -8.40 4.65 8.73
CA ALA A 123 -8.10 5.08 10.11
C ALA A 123 -6.60 5.33 10.40
N TRP A 124 -5.82 5.70 9.38
CA TRP A 124 -4.41 6.08 9.45
C TRP A 124 -4.21 7.52 9.90
N THR A 125 -4.93 7.95 10.94
CA THR A 125 -4.94 9.34 11.42
C THR A 125 -4.05 9.58 12.64
N GLY A 126 -3.32 8.56 13.10
CA GLY A 126 -2.35 8.71 14.18
C GLY A 126 -1.07 9.41 13.70
N TYR A 127 -0.40 10.16 14.59
CA TYR A 127 0.80 10.94 14.25
C TYR A 127 1.84 10.14 13.45
N GLN A 128 2.17 8.93 13.90
CA GLN A 128 3.16 8.09 13.20
C GLN A 128 2.69 7.65 11.81
N ALA A 129 1.40 7.33 11.65
CA ALA A 129 0.83 6.93 10.37
C ALA A 129 0.86 8.10 9.36
N ILE A 130 0.54 9.31 9.82
CA ILE A 130 0.60 10.52 9.02
C ILE A 130 2.04 10.82 8.57
N GLN A 131 3.02 10.81 9.47
CA GLN A 131 4.44 10.99 9.11
C GLN A 131 4.88 10.00 8.02
N VAL A 132 4.48 8.74 8.19
CA VAL A 132 4.80 7.65 7.27
C VAL A 132 4.16 7.86 5.90
N ALA A 133 2.88 8.23 5.86
CA ALA A 133 2.15 8.43 4.62
C ALA A 133 2.76 9.54 3.76
N TRP A 134 3.25 10.61 4.38
CA TRP A 134 3.80 11.75 3.64
C TRP A 134 5.30 11.67 3.38
N ALA A 135 6.03 10.71 3.98
CA ALA A 135 7.50 10.68 3.98
C ALA A 135 8.18 10.71 2.60
N ALA A 136 7.51 10.23 1.55
CA ALA A 136 8.03 10.20 0.19
C ALA A 136 7.41 11.23 -0.75
N ILE A 137 6.50 12.08 -0.27
CA ILE A 137 5.65 12.95 -1.09
C ILE A 137 6.15 14.40 -0.96
N PRO A 138 6.73 15.00 -2.00
CA PRO A 138 7.26 16.36 -1.97
C PRO A 138 6.17 17.41 -2.28
N VAL A 139 4.96 17.26 -1.75
CA VAL A 139 3.80 18.11 -2.06
C VAL A 139 3.26 18.74 -0.78
N ASP A 140 3.08 20.06 -0.79
CA ASP A 140 2.44 20.78 0.31
C ASP A 140 0.91 20.75 0.17
N CYS A 141 0.26 20.00 1.05
CA CYS A 141 -1.20 19.88 1.11
C CYS A 141 -1.86 20.78 2.17
N SER A 142 -1.12 21.70 2.80
CA SER A 142 -1.61 22.51 3.92
C SER A 142 -2.82 23.39 3.60
N GLN A 143 -3.00 23.76 2.33
CA GLN A 143 -4.16 24.54 1.88
C GLN A 143 -5.43 23.70 1.70
N TYR A 144 -5.30 22.38 1.59
CA TYR A 144 -6.40 21.48 1.23
C TYR A 144 -6.84 20.56 2.36
N LEU A 145 -5.96 20.35 3.36
CA LEU A 145 -6.18 19.40 4.43
C LEU A 145 -6.07 20.05 5.81
N PRO A 146 -6.79 19.52 6.81
CA PRO A 146 -6.63 19.94 8.20
C PRO A 146 -5.29 19.44 8.78
N ASN A 147 -4.78 20.17 9.77
CA ASN A 147 -3.47 19.90 10.41
C ASN A 147 -3.29 18.47 10.94
N ASN A 148 -4.36 17.78 11.35
CA ASN A 148 -4.26 16.42 11.85
C ASN A 148 -4.05 15.35 10.75
N LEU A 149 -4.06 15.76 9.48
CA LEU A 149 -3.73 14.92 8.33
C LEU A 149 -2.43 15.35 7.63
N LEU A 150 -1.71 16.32 8.19
CA LEU A 150 -0.45 16.82 7.67
C LEU A 150 0.71 16.30 8.54
N PRO A 151 1.91 16.09 7.95
CA PRO A 151 3.11 15.77 8.71
C PRO A 151 3.54 16.92 9.64
#